data_AF-A0A2D2M6I2-F1
#
_entry.id   AF-A0A2D2M6I2-F1
#
_cell.length_a   1.000
_cell.length_b   1.000
_cell.length_c   1.000
_cell.angle_alpha   90.00
_cell.angle_beta   90.00
_cell.angle_gamma   90.00
#
_symmetry.space_group_name_H-M   'P 1'
#
loop_
_entity.id
_entity.type
_entity.pdbx_description
1 polymer ?
#
loop_
_entity_poly.entity_id
_entity_poly.type
_entity_poly.pdbx_seq_one_letter_code
_entity_poly.pdbx_strand_id
1 'polypeptide(L)' 'MDDLEEKMKAGEPLWLQAMDAVRRYNEAKGVLPREEVERLNLEAESLMQAVIEYQQRVLGGLVNTLH' A
#
# COMPACT_ATOMS: atom_id res chain seq x y z
N MET A 1 -1.50 -11.68 23.13
CA MET A 1 -1.08 -11.66 21.71
C MET A 1 -2.13 -10.96 20.83
N ASP A 2 -3.22 -10.45 21.41
CA ASP A 2 -4.39 -9.98 20.65
C ASP A 2 -4.22 -8.59 20.01
N ASP A 3 -3.45 -7.69 20.62
CA ASP A 3 -3.28 -6.31 20.14
C ASP A 3 -2.59 -6.21 18.76
N LEU A 4 -1.62 -7.07 18.47
CA LEU A 4 -0.93 -7.06 17.17
C LEU A 4 -1.84 -7.59 16.05
N GLU A 5 -2.57 -8.67 16.30
CA GLU A 5 -3.48 -9.26 15.33
C GLU A 5 -4.64 -8.30 15.00
N GLU A 6 -5.18 -7.61 16.00
CA GLU A 6 -6.19 -6.58 15.81
C GLU A 6 -5.68 -5.40 14.96
N LYS A 7 -4.46 -4.94 15.23
CA LYS A 7 -3.80 -3.89 14.43
C LYS A 7 -3.53 -4.31 12.99
N MET A 8 -3.15 -5.57 12.77
CA MET A 8 -2.98 -6.09 11.41
C MET A 8 -4.31 -6.17 10.66
N LYS A 9 -5.37 -6.68 11.30
CA LYS A 9 -6.72 -6.72 10.71
C LYS A 9 -7.27 -5.32 10.41
N ALA A 10 -7.00 -4.34 11.28
CA ALA A 10 -7.40 -2.96 11.05
C ALA A 10 -6.67 -2.31 9.86
N GLY A 11 -5.44 -2.76 9.55
CA GLY A 11 -4.67 -2.31 8.38
C GLY A 11 -4.95 -3.07 7.08
N GLU A 12 -5.57 -4.25 7.15
CA GLU A 12 -5.85 -5.12 6.00
C GLU A 12 -6.65 -4.40 4.89
N PRO A 13 -7.70 -3.60 5.18
CA PRO A 13 -8.42 -2.88 4.12
C PRO A 13 -7.54 -1.87 3.37
N LEU A 14 -6.58 -1.22 4.04
CA LEU A 14 -5.66 -0.28 3.42
C LEU A 14 -4.62 -1.00 2.56
N TRP A 15 -4.13 -2.15 3.03
CA TRP A 15 -3.26 -3.03 2.26
C TRP A 15 -3.92 -3.54 0.97
N LEU A 16 -5.17 -4.03 1.07
CA LEU A 16 -5.93 -4.52 -0.08
C LEU A 16 -6.16 -3.42 -1.12
N GLN A 17 -6.46 -2.19 -0.68
CA GLN A 17 -6.60 -1.04 -1.57
C GLN A 17 -5.29 -0.72 -2.32
N ALA A 18 -4.16 -0.72 -1.61
CA ALA A 18 -2.85 -0.51 -2.23
C ALA A 18 -2.50 -1.61 -3.25
N MET A 19 -2.77 -2.88 -2.92
CA MET A 19 -2.56 -4.00 -3.83
C MET A 19 -3.45 -3.92 -5.07
N ASP A 20 -4.71 -3.53 -4.92
CA ASP A 20 -5.60 -3.35 -6.06
C ASP A 20 -5.15 -2.20 -6.98
N ALA A 21 -4.67 -1.09 -6.42
CA ALA A 21 -4.12 0.02 -7.21
C ALA A 21 -2.85 -0.39 -7.98
N VAL A 22 -1.95 -1.15 -7.35
CA VAL A 22 -0.77 -1.72 -8.02
C VAL A 22 -1.17 -2.67 -9.15
N ARG A 23 -2.20 -3.50 -8.93
CA ARG A 23 -2.74 -4.39 -9.97
C ARG A 23 -3.30 -3.59 -11.14
N ARG A 24 -4.15 -2.59 -10.89
CA ARG A 24 -4.71 -1.70 -11.92
C ARG A 24 -3.62 -0.99 -12.72
N TYR A 25 -2.60 -0.47 -12.07
CA TYR A 25 -1.44 0.13 -12.72
C TYR A 25 -0.72 -0.88 -13.64
N ASN A 26 -0.46 -2.10 -13.17
CA ASN A 26 0.21 -3.12 -13.98
C ASN A 26 -0.65 -3.60 -15.17
N GLU A 27 -1.96 -3.75 -14.99
CA GLU A 27 -2.90 -4.11 -16.05
C GLU A 27 -3.00 -3.01 -17.13
N ALA A 28 -2.84 -1.75 -16.73
CA ALA A 28 -2.87 -0.60 -17.64
C ALA A 28 -1.59 -0.47 -18.49
N LYS A 29 -0.46 -1.04 -18.06
CA LYS A 29 0.81 -0.95 -18.80
C LYS A 29 0.69 -1.56 -20.19
N GLY A 30 0.94 -0.75 -21.22
CA GLY A 30 0.89 -1.18 -22.62
C GLY A 30 -0.53 -1.34 -23.17
N VAL A 31 -1.56 -1.01 -22.38
CA VAL A 31 -2.98 -1.01 -22.81
C VAL A 31 -3.51 0.43 -22.87
N LEU A 32 -3.27 1.22 -21.82
CA LEU A 32 -3.76 2.59 -21.71
C LEU A 32 -2.73 3.63 -22.16
N PRO A 33 -3.16 4.86 -22.49
CA PRO A 33 -2.27 5.99 -22.73
C PRO A 33 -1.34 6.25 -21.56
N ARG A 34 -0.17 6.81 -21.86
CA ARG A 34 0.89 7.06 -20.87
C ARG A 34 0.38 7.90 -19.70
N GLU A 35 -0.43 8.92 -19.97
CA GLU A 35 -0.98 9.83 -18.98
C GLU A 35 -1.89 9.10 -17.98
N GLU A 36 -2.68 8.13 -18.45
CA GLU A 36 -3.55 7.33 -17.59
C GLU A 36 -2.75 6.33 -16.75
N VAL A 37 -1.72 5.72 -17.33
CA VAL A 37 -0.80 4.83 -16.62
C VAL A 37 -0.04 5.58 -15.53
N GLU A 38 0.40 6.81 -15.80
CA GLU A 38 1.06 7.67 -14.81
C GLU A 38 0.13 8.06 -13.66
N ARG A 39 -1.14 8.34 -13.95
CA ARG A 39 -2.14 8.61 -12.90
C ARG A 39 -2.36 7.41 -11.99
N LEU A 40 -2.46 6.21 -12.57
CA LEU A 40 -2.57 4.96 -11.80
C LEU A 40 -1.31 4.68 -10.99
N ASN A 41 -0.12 5.02 -11.51
CA ASN A 41 1.13 4.90 -10.77
C ASN A 41 1.13 5.79 -9.52
N LEU A 42 0.74 7.08 -9.67
CA LEU A 42 0.68 8.02 -8.56
C LEU A 42 -0.34 7.58 -7.49
N GLU A 43 -1.48 7.03 -7.90
CA GLU A 43 -2.46 6.46 -6.97
C GLU A 43 -1.87 5.28 -6.19
N ALA A 44 -1.21 4.34 -6.87
CA ALA A 44 -0.59 3.18 -6.25
C ALA A 44 0.54 3.58 -5.28
N GLU A 45 1.40 4.52 -5.67
CA GLU A 45 2.47 5.07 -4.81
C GLU A 45 1.90 5.75 -3.56
N SER A 46 0.87 6.57 -3.72
CA SER A 46 0.21 7.24 -2.59
C SER A 46 -0.40 6.25 -1.61
N LEU A 47 -1.05 5.19 -2.10
CA LEU A 47 -1.66 4.18 -1.24
C LEU A 47 -0.61 3.31 -0.54
N MET A 48 0.50 3.00 -1.22
CA MET A 48 1.62 2.29 -0.60
C MET A 48 2.25 3.11 0.53
N GLN A 49 2.39 4.41 0.33
CA GLN A 49 2.89 5.30 1.38
C GLN A 49 1.96 5.36 2.59
N ALA A 50 0.65 5.41 2.37
CA ALA A 50 -0.33 5.35 3.46
C ALA A 50 -0.24 4.04 4.26
N VAL A 51 0.01 2.89 3.61
CA VAL A 51 0.26 1.61 4.29
C VAL A 51 1.49 1.71 5.19
N ILE A 52 2.60 2.25 4.67
CA ILE A 52 3.86 2.39 5.41
C ILE A 52 3.65 3.29 6.64
N GLU A 53 2.98 4.42 6.46
CA GLU A 53 2.67 5.35 7.55
C GLU A 53 1.77 4.70 8.61
N TYR A 54 0.75 3.96 8.20
CA TYR A 54 -0.11 3.20 9.09
C TYR A 54 0.69 2.18 9.91
N GLN A 55 1.50 1.36 9.24
CA GLN A 55 2.33 0.35 9.89
C GLN A 55 3.34 0.98 10.85
N GLN A 56 4.00 2.07 10.47
CA GLN A 56 4.91 2.80 11.35
C GLN A 56 4.21 3.32 12.60
N ARG A 57 3.04 3.94 12.44
CA ARG A 57 2.28 4.54 13.55
C ARG A 57 1.70 3.50 14.49
N VAL A 58 1.16 2.41 13.96
CA VAL A 58 0.34 1.45 14.71
C VAL A 58 1.15 0.26 15.23
N LEU A 59 2.16 -0.17 14.46
CA LEU A 59 3.02 -1.31 14.81
C LEU A 59 4.32 -0.88 15.52
N GLY A 60 4.46 0.41 15.84
CA GLY A 60 5.60 0.93 16.61
C GLY A 60 6.91 0.96 15.81
N GLY A 61 6.82 1.15 14.50
CA GLY A 61 7.96 1.13 13.59
C GLY A 61 8.40 -0.29 13.25
N LEU A 62 8.04 -0.75 12.05
CA LEU A 62 8.76 -1.83 11.35
C LEU A 62 10.18 -1.35 10.93
N VAL A 63 10.83 -0.54 11.76
CA VAL A 63 12.17 0.04 11.62
C VAL A 63 13.00 -0.33 12.85
N ASN A 64 12.92 -1.59 13.27
CA ASN A 64 14.16 -2.32 13.45
C ASN A 64 14.35 -3.12 12.17
N THR A 65 14.69 -2.41 11.09
CA THR A 65 15.42 -3.04 10.01
C THR A 65 16.65 -3.67 10.66
N LEU A 66 16.65 -5.00 10.75
CA LEU A 66 17.84 -5.80 11.02
C LEU A 66 18.87 -5.44 9.94
N HIS A 67 19.70 -4.45 10.25
CA HIS A 67 20.96 -4.16 9.58
C HIS A 67 22.06 -4.18 10.64
#